data_AF-A0A392QM88-F1
#
_entry.id   AF-A0A392QM88-F1
#
_cell.length_a   1.000
_cell.length_b   1.000
_cell.length_c   1.000
_cell.angle_alpha   90.00
_cell.angle_beta   90.00
_cell.angle_gamma   90.00
#
_symmetry.space_group_name_H-M   'P 1'
#
loop_
_entity.id
_entity.type
_entity.pdbx_description
1 polymer ?
#
loop_
_entity_poly.entity_id
_entity_poly.type
_entity_poly.pdbx_seq_one_letter_code
_entity_poly.pdbx_strand_id
1 'polypeptide(L)'
;MQIPSIFTNPNSSLYDPYRDPRHQPPATIDLEYDRAQGDLPNYIPRCAEEQIKLNLYTMHRTMYRNGNTNTLFHGGPFRGGDIPPDSKEDQSKSSGSIERSPHNIVHVWCGDPNQLDRKDMGHFYSSGRDPLFYALHGNVDRMWSIWKTLGGKRRDPTDRDWLESAFVFYDENKNLVKVKV
;
A
#
# COMPACT_ATOMS: atom_id res chain seq x y z
N MET A 1 -7.53 10.74 -10.23
CA MET A 1 -7.02 9.72 -9.29
C MET A 1 -7.75 9.89 -7.96
N GLN A 2 -9.00 9.44 -7.91
CA GLN A 2 -9.91 9.62 -6.75
C GLN A 2 -10.36 8.24 -6.27
N ILE A 3 -10.98 8.15 -5.09
CA ILE A 3 -11.69 6.93 -4.68
C ILE A 3 -12.75 6.61 -5.76
N PRO A 4 -12.77 5.39 -6.32
CA PRO A 4 -13.77 5.04 -7.34
C PRO A 4 -15.19 5.16 -6.79
N SER A 5 -16.12 5.71 -7.57
CA SER A 5 -17.49 6.02 -7.13
C SER A 5 -18.29 4.81 -6.64
N ILE A 6 -17.93 3.59 -7.07
CA ILE A 6 -18.55 2.35 -6.59
C ILE A 6 -18.37 2.13 -5.08
N PHE A 7 -17.33 2.72 -4.48
CA PHE A 7 -17.05 2.64 -3.05
C PHE A 7 -17.72 3.77 -2.26
N THR A 8 -18.21 4.84 -2.88
CA THR A 8 -18.61 6.06 -2.16
C THR A 8 -20.11 6.17 -1.89
N ASN A 9 -20.93 5.25 -2.41
CA ASN A 9 -22.37 5.22 -2.18
C ASN A 9 -22.69 4.59 -0.81
N PRO A 10 -23.26 5.31 0.18
CA PRO A 10 -23.56 4.75 1.50
C PRO A 10 -24.51 3.55 1.51
N ASN A 11 -25.27 3.34 0.43
CA ASN A 11 -26.17 2.20 0.26
C ASN A 11 -25.50 0.99 -0.44
N SER A 12 -24.20 1.06 -0.75
CA SER A 12 -23.44 0.00 -1.40
C SER A 12 -22.82 -0.93 -0.37
N SER A 13 -22.74 -2.24 -0.67
CA SER A 13 -21.95 -3.19 0.13
C SER A 13 -20.44 -2.96 0.05
N LEU A 14 -19.99 -2.07 -0.83
CA LEU A 14 -18.59 -1.65 -0.97
C LEU A 14 -18.26 -0.39 -0.14
N TYR A 15 -19.26 0.20 0.52
CA TYR A 15 -19.06 1.41 1.31
C TYR A 15 -18.53 1.09 2.70
N ASP A 16 -17.68 1.97 3.20
CA ASP A 16 -17.17 1.96 4.56
C ASP A 16 -17.30 3.39 5.13
N PRO A 17 -17.98 3.58 6.29
CA PRO A 17 -18.12 4.88 6.92
C PRO A 17 -16.82 5.39 7.59
N TYR A 18 -15.83 4.53 7.82
CA TYR A 18 -14.57 4.85 8.51
C TYR A 18 -13.44 5.24 7.55
N ARG A 19 -13.80 6.04 6.53
CA ARG A 19 -12.85 6.69 5.63
C ARG A 19 -12.76 8.17 5.93
N ASP A 20 -11.61 8.79 5.67
CA ASP A 20 -11.42 10.22 5.89
C ASP A 20 -12.47 11.02 5.08
N PRO A 21 -13.35 11.79 5.74
CA PRO A 21 -14.42 12.53 5.07
C PRO A 21 -13.87 13.63 4.16
N ARG A 22 -12.65 14.13 4.41
CA ARG A 22 -11.99 15.17 3.62
C ARG A 22 -11.45 14.63 2.30
N HIS A 23 -11.27 13.32 2.21
CA HIS A 23 -10.65 12.62 1.09
C HIS A 23 -11.67 11.90 0.18
N GLN A 24 -12.96 12.11 0.42
CA GLN A 24 -14.00 11.66 -0.50
C GLN A 24 -13.95 12.45 -1.82
N PRO A 25 -14.43 11.89 -2.95
CA PRO A 25 -14.50 12.62 -4.21
C PRO A 25 -15.20 13.98 -4.03
N PRO A 26 -14.68 15.05 -4.65
CA PRO A 26 -13.71 15.05 -5.75
C PRO A 26 -12.23 15.11 -5.33
N ALA A 27 -11.87 14.82 -4.07
CA ALA A 27 -10.47 14.86 -3.63
C ALA A 27 -9.58 13.91 -4.45
N THR A 28 -8.45 14.43 -4.92
CA THR A 28 -7.42 13.63 -5.61
C THR A 28 -6.47 13.05 -4.56
N ILE A 29 -6.18 11.76 -4.66
CA ILE A 29 -5.26 11.09 -3.74
C ILE A 29 -3.90 11.78 -3.70
N ASP A 30 -3.30 11.90 -2.52
CA ASP A 30 -1.91 12.33 -2.37
C ASP A 30 -1.03 11.10 -2.07
N LEU A 31 -0.24 10.65 -3.05
CA LEU A 31 0.64 9.49 -2.89
C LEU A 31 1.86 9.77 -2.00
N GLU A 32 2.04 11.02 -1.55
CA GLU A 32 3.04 11.46 -0.58
C GLU A 32 2.38 12.21 0.58
N TYR A 33 1.12 11.88 0.89
CA TYR A 33 0.37 12.47 2.00
C TYR A 33 1.18 12.47 3.29
N ASP A 34 1.49 13.66 3.77
CA ASP A 34 2.12 13.87 5.06
C ASP A 34 1.04 14.10 6.11
N ARG A 35 0.82 13.11 6.97
CA ARG A 35 -0.14 13.17 8.07
C ARG A 35 0.07 14.40 8.96
N ALA A 36 1.32 14.79 9.24
CA ALA A 36 1.61 15.88 10.16
C ALA A 36 1.12 17.24 9.64
N GLN A 37 1.03 17.39 8.33
CA GLN A 37 0.51 18.59 7.67
C GLN A 37 -0.95 18.43 7.25
N GLY A 38 -1.29 17.29 6.67
CA GLY A 38 -2.60 16.99 6.11
C GLY A 38 -3.72 16.87 7.14
N ASP A 39 -3.40 16.66 8.42
CA ASP A 39 -4.37 16.65 9.52
C ASP A 39 -4.63 18.02 10.14
N LEU A 40 -3.88 19.05 9.73
CA LEU A 40 -4.08 20.39 10.28
C LEU A 40 -5.41 20.99 9.78
N PRO A 41 -6.17 21.70 10.64
CA PRO A 41 -7.45 22.30 10.25
C PRO A 41 -7.37 23.30 9.09
N ASN A 42 -6.21 23.92 8.89
CA ASN A 42 -5.94 24.90 7.85
C ASN A 42 -5.16 24.33 6.66
N TYR A 43 -5.04 23.00 6.56
CA TYR A 43 -4.41 22.37 5.41
C TYR A 43 -5.20 22.68 4.14
N ILE A 44 -4.51 23.23 3.14
CA ILE A 44 -5.09 23.51 1.82
C ILE A 44 -4.53 22.47 0.86
N PRO A 45 -5.36 21.52 0.37
CA PRO A 45 -4.91 20.55 -0.61
C PRO A 45 -4.54 21.24 -1.92
N ARG A 46 -3.57 20.66 -2.64
CA ARG A 46 -3.19 21.12 -3.98
C ARG A 46 -4.36 20.98 -4.95
N CYS A 47 -4.32 21.75 -6.04
CA CYS A 47 -5.26 21.54 -7.12
C CYS A 47 -5.02 20.15 -7.77
N ALA A 48 -6.07 19.59 -8.38
CA ALA A 48 -6.01 18.23 -8.92
C ALA A 48 -4.91 18.04 -9.98
N GLU A 49 -4.66 19.05 -10.81
CA GLU A 49 -3.62 18.97 -11.86
C GLU A 49 -2.22 18.85 -11.26
N GLU A 50 -1.90 19.67 -10.27
CA GLU A 50 -0.61 19.62 -9.57
C GLU A 50 -0.44 18.31 -8.82
N GLN A 51 -1.49 17.86 -8.12
CA GLN A 51 -1.43 16.60 -7.37
C GLN A 51 -1.24 15.39 -8.29
N ILE A 52 -1.86 15.38 -9.47
CA ILE A 52 -1.64 14.32 -10.48
C ILE A 52 -0.19 14.31 -10.95
N LYS A 53 0.41 15.47 -11.24
CA LYS A 53 1.83 15.55 -11.64
C LYS A 53 2.75 14.98 -10.57
N LEU A 54 2.51 15.32 -9.30
CA LEU A 54 3.28 14.80 -8.16
C LEU A 54 3.08 13.29 -7.98
N ASN A 55 1.86 12.79 -8.09
CA ASN A 55 1.59 11.35 -8.01
C ASN A 55 2.33 10.56 -9.09
N LEU A 56 2.34 11.07 -10.34
CA LEU A 56 3.09 10.43 -11.44
C LEU A 56 4.61 10.44 -11.17
N TYR A 57 5.13 11.53 -10.61
CA TYR A 57 6.53 11.59 -10.18
C TYR A 57 6.84 10.58 -9.08
N THR A 58 5.94 10.45 -8.09
CA THR A 58 6.06 9.45 -7.03
C THR A 58 6.11 8.04 -7.61
N MET A 59 5.19 7.69 -8.51
CA MET A 59 5.18 6.39 -9.18
C MET A 59 6.48 6.13 -9.95
N HIS A 60 6.98 7.10 -10.72
CA HIS A 60 8.26 6.96 -11.41
C HIS A 60 9.41 6.75 -10.41
N ARG A 61 9.44 7.55 -9.32
CA ARG A 61 10.47 7.45 -8.28
C ARG A 61 10.45 6.07 -7.61
N THR A 62 9.29 5.53 -7.26
CA THR A 62 9.17 4.31 -6.45
C THR A 62 9.28 3.03 -7.30
N MET A 63 8.68 3.02 -8.49
CA MET A 63 8.74 1.89 -9.43
C MET A 63 10.07 1.79 -10.16
N TYR A 64 10.64 2.93 -10.58
CA TYR A 64 11.81 2.94 -11.45
C TYR A 64 13.10 3.25 -10.71
N ARG A 65 13.19 4.39 -10.03
CA ARG A 65 14.46 4.85 -9.42
C ARG A 65 14.81 4.08 -8.14
N ASN A 66 13.86 3.99 -7.22
CA ASN A 66 14.08 3.46 -5.88
C ASN A 66 13.87 1.94 -5.82
N GLY A 67 13.06 1.36 -6.70
CA GLY A 67 12.85 -0.08 -6.81
C GLY A 67 13.57 -0.68 -8.01
N ASN A 68 14.86 -0.39 -8.22
CA ASN A 68 15.57 -0.85 -9.43
C ASN A 68 16.20 -2.26 -9.33
N THR A 69 16.10 -2.90 -8.17
CA THR A 69 16.47 -4.30 -7.91
C THR A 69 15.36 -5.00 -7.13
N ASN A 70 15.41 -6.33 -7.05
CA ASN A 70 14.44 -7.12 -6.29
C ASN A 70 14.39 -6.75 -4.80
N THR A 71 15.54 -6.65 -4.12
CA THR A 71 15.60 -6.26 -2.69
C THR A 71 15.07 -4.86 -2.45
N LEU A 72 15.30 -3.93 -3.37
CA LEU A 72 14.78 -2.57 -3.21
C LEU A 72 13.28 -2.47 -3.49
N PHE A 73 12.73 -3.34 -4.34
CA PHE A 73 11.30 -3.37 -4.67
C PHE A 73 10.47 -4.17 -3.65
N HIS A 74 10.90 -5.40 -3.33
CA HIS A 74 10.22 -6.31 -2.42
C HIS A 74 10.58 -6.08 -0.94
N GLY A 75 11.72 -5.45 -0.67
CA GLY A 75 12.27 -5.32 0.67
C GLY A 75 13.41 -6.30 0.94
N GLY A 76 14.04 -6.10 2.09
CA GLY A 76 15.10 -6.95 2.62
C GLY A 76 14.62 -8.37 2.96
N PRO A 77 15.53 -9.36 3.01
CA PRO A 77 15.16 -10.70 3.42
C PRO A 77 14.71 -10.73 4.89
N PHE A 78 13.68 -11.52 5.17
CA PHE A 78 13.18 -11.81 6.51
C PHE A 78 12.97 -13.32 6.66
N ARG A 79 13.63 -13.94 7.64
CA ARG A 79 13.74 -15.40 7.79
C ARG A 79 13.26 -15.89 9.15
N GLY A 80 13.03 -17.19 9.26
CA GLY A 80 12.72 -17.83 10.54
C GLY A 80 13.82 -17.57 11.57
N GLY A 81 13.46 -17.01 12.72
CA GLY A 81 14.40 -16.61 13.77
C GLY A 81 14.84 -15.15 13.70
N ASP A 82 14.51 -14.42 12.63
CA ASP A 82 14.70 -12.97 12.60
C ASP A 82 13.74 -12.26 13.55
N ILE A 83 14.24 -11.22 14.21
CA ILE A 83 13.43 -10.27 14.97
C ILE A 83 12.73 -9.35 13.97
N PRO A 84 11.43 -9.05 14.14
CA PRO A 84 10.72 -8.09 13.31
C PRO A 84 11.52 -6.78 13.17
N PRO A 85 11.58 -6.18 11.98
CA PRO A 85 12.30 -4.93 11.75
C PRO A 85 11.53 -3.74 12.34
N ASP A 86 11.40 -3.67 13.66
CA ASP A 86 10.97 -2.47 14.40
C ASP A 86 12.15 -1.65 14.93
N SER A 87 13.36 -2.23 14.92
CA SER A 87 14.59 -1.59 15.37
C SER A 87 15.24 -0.80 14.24
N LYS A 88 15.59 0.46 14.50
CA LYS A 88 16.40 1.36 13.64
C LYS A 88 17.82 0.83 13.32
N GLU A 89 18.12 -0.43 13.60
CA GLU A 89 19.46 -1.01 13.65
C GLU A 89 19.86 -1.77 12.37
N ASP A 90 18.92 -2.16 11.50
CA ASP A 90 19.26 -2.89 10.27
C ASP A 90 18.50 -2.40 9.02
N GLN A 91 19.14 -1.51 8.27
CA GLN A 91 18.60 -1.00 7.00
C GLN A 91 18.55 -2.07 5.89
N SER A 92 19.25 -3.21 6.06
CA SER A 92 19.22 -4.32 5.10
C SER A 92 17.90 -5.10 5.12
N LYS A 93 17.09 -4.94 6.17
CA LYS A 93 15.72 -5.47 6.35
C LYS A 93 14.62 -4.46 6.02
N SER A 94 14.97 -3.41 5.27
CA SER A 94 14.03 -2.32 4.97
C SER A 94 12.88 -2.77 4.05
N SER A 95 11.69 -2.22 4.29
CA SER A 95 10.49 -2.39 3.45
C SER A 95 10.75 -2.14 1.96
N GLY A 96 9.90 -2.68 1.10
CA GLY A 96 9.97 -2.42 -0.34
C GLY A 96 9.76 -0.95 -0.72
N SER A 97 10.20 -0.55 -1.92
CA SER A 97 9.97 0.81 -2.43
C SER A 97 8.48 1.13 -2.47
N ILE A 98 7.66 0.21 -3.02
CA ILE A 98 6.21 0.36 -3.16
C ILE A 98 5.49 0.27 -1.82
N GLU A 99 5.91 -0.64 -0.95
CA GLU A 99 5.36 -0.80 0.41
C GLU A 99 5.43 0.52 1.19
N ARG A 100 6.61 1.18 1.18
CA ARG A 100 6.79 2.49 1.83
C ARG A 100 5.98 3.59 1.15
N SER A 101 6.08 3.71 -0.17
CA SER A 101 5.33 4.68 -0.97
C SER A 101 5.09 4.12 -2.38
N PRO A 102 3.85 4.10 -2.89
CA PRO A 102 2.70 4.78 -2.31
C PRO A 102 1.88 3.96 -1.30
N HIS A 103 2.11 2.66 -1.14
CA HIS A 103 1.15 1.75 -0.45
C HIS A 103 0.77 2.23 0.95
N ASN A 104 1.73 2.39 1.87
CA ASN A 104 1.44 2.82 3.25
C ASN A 104 0.80 4.21 3.29
N ILE A 105 1.14 5.08 2.33
CA ILE A 105 0.59 6.43 2.24
C ILE A 105 -0.89 6.39 1.84
N VAL A 106 -1.29 5.50 0.92
CA VAL A 106 -2.71 5.34 0.56
C VAL A 106 -3.52 4.83 1.74
N HIS A 107 -2.98 3.90 2.53
CA HIS A 107 -3.63 3.44 3.76
C HIS A 107 -3.93 4.60 4.72
N VAL A 108 -2.91 5.42 5.01
CA VAL A 108 -3.06 6.59 5.89
C VAL A 108 -4.00 7.61 5.28
N TRP A 109 -3.88 7.91 3.98
CA TRP A 109 -4.76 8.87 3.32
C TRP A 109 -6.24 8.43 3.38
N CYS A 110 -6.54 7.14 3.19
CA CYS A 110 -7.91 6.66 3.22
C CYS A 110 -8.53 6.59 4.63
N GLY A 111 -7.76 6.23 5.66
CA GLY A 111 -8.29 5.96 7.01
C GLY A 111 -8.84 7.21 7.73
N ASP A 112 -9.97 7.08 8.42
CA ASP A 112 -10.63 8.20 9.11
C ASP A 112 -9.80 8.73 10.30
N PRO A 113 -9.32 9.99 10.27
CA PRO A 113 -8.52 10.58 11.34
C PRO A 113 -9.25 10.67 12.70
N ASN A 114 -10.59 10.54 12.72
CA ASN A 114 -11.39 10.60 13.92
C ASN A 114 -11.56 9.24 14.62
N GLN A 115 -11.07 8.15 14.02
CA GLN A 115 -11.07 6.84 14.64
C GLN A 115 -9.76 6.54 15.38
N LEU A 116 -9.83 5.69 16.40
CA LEU A 116 -8.63 5.09 16.99
C LEU A 116 -7.80 4.42 15.89
N ASP A 117 -6.50 4.75 15.86
CA ASP A 117 -5.53 4.27 14.87
C ASP A 117 -5.92 4.53 13.41
N ARG A 118 -6.84 5.46 13.14
CA ARG A 118 -7.35 5.75 11.78
C ARG A 118 -7.97 4.53 11.09
N LYS A 119 -8.58 3.62 11.86
CA LYS A 119 -9.34 2.52 11.29
C LYS A 119 -10.39 3.04 10.28
N ASP A 120 -10.78 2.29 9.25
CA ASP A 120 -10.30 0.93 8.98
C ASP A 120 -9.00 0.92 8.17
N MET A 121 -8.91 1.68 7.06
CA MET A 121 -7.75 1.65 6.14
C MET A 121 -6.42 2.08 6.76
N GLY A 122 -6.41 2.92 7.79
CA GLY A 122 -5.19 3.52 8.35
C GLY A 122 -4.34 2.58 9.21
N HIS A 123 -4.81 1.37 9.51
CA HIS A 123 -4.08 0.41 10.33
C HIS A 123 -4.28 -1.04 9.88
N PHE A 124 -3.23 -1.88 9.99
CA PHE A 124 -3.23 -3.25 9.45
C PHE A 124 -4.27 -4.18 10.09
N TYR A 125 -4.56 -4.06 11.39
CA TYR A 125 -5.54 -4.93 12.05
C TYR A 125 -6.98 -4.72 11.54
N SER A 126 -7.24 -3.57 10.93
CA SER A 126 -8.57 -3.14 10.52
C SER A 126 -8.73 -2.96 9.02
N SER A 127 -7.65 -2.77 8.27
CA SER A 127 -7.70 -2.36 6.87
C SER A 127 -8.52 -3.30 5.99
N GLY A 128 -8.44 -4.62 6.21
CA GLY A 128 -9.23 -5.61 5.46
C GLY A 128 -10.75 -5.55 5.68
N ARG A 129 -11.25 -4.72 6.60
CA ARG A 129 -12.69 -4.48 6.80
C ARG A 129 -13.28 -3.53 5.77
N ASP A 130 -12.47 -2.62 5.23
CA ASP A 130 -12.85 -1.73 4.14
C ASP A 130 -12.72 -2.45 2.79
N PRO A 131 -13.78 -2.63 1.98
CA PRO A 131 -13.69 -3.26 0.67
C PRO A 131 -12.68 -2.59 -0.29
N LEU A 132 -12.36 -1.30 -0.09
CA LEU A 132 -11.36 -0.56 -0.86
C LEU A 132 -9.94 -1.15 -0.68
N PHE A 133 -9.67 -1.80 0.46
CA PHE A 133 -8.41 -2.50 0.74
C PHE A 133 -8.03 -3.47 -0.39
N TYR A 134 -8.97 -4.30 -0.80
CA TYR A 134 -8.73 -5.33 -1.82
C TYR A 134 -8.48 -4.70 -3.20
N ALA A 135 -9.11 -3.57 -3.52
CA ALA A 135 -8.84 -2.83 -4.75
C ALA A 135 -7.46 -2.14 -4.73
N LEU A 136 -7.06 -1.58 -3.59
CA LEU A 136 -5.71 -1.06 -3.39
C LEU A 136 -4.67 -2.18 -3.62
N HIS A 137 -4.82 -3.31 -2.92
CA HIS A 137 -3.89 -4.43 -3.04
C HIS A 137 -3.91 -5.08 -4.43
N GLY A 138 -5.04 -5.09 -5.14
CA GLY A 138 -5.09 -5.49 -6.54
C GLY A 138 -4.22 -4.61 -7.45
N ASN A 139 -4.16 -3.30 -7.18
CA ASN A 139 -3.27 -2.41 -7.94
C ASN A 139 -1.81 -2.52 -7.45
N VAL A 140 -1.55 -2.79 -6.17
CA VAL A 140 -0.19 -3.09 -5.67
C VAL A 140 0.37 -4.37 -6.29
N ASP A 141 -0.44 -5.43 -6.38
CA ASP A 141 -0.08 -6.66 -7.10
C ASP A 141 0.20 -6.39 -8.59
N ARG A 142 -0.66 -5.59 -9.24
CA ARG A 142 -0.41 -5.12 -10.62
C ARG A 142 0.92 -4.38 -10.74
N MET A 143 1.38 -3.65 -9.71
CA MET A 143 2.69 -2.99 -9.76
C MET A 143 3.83 -4.00 -9.85
N TRP A 144 3.77 -5.13 -9.15
CA TRP A 144 4.78 -6.18 -9.31
C TRP A 144 4.84 -6.67 -10.76
N SER A 145 3.69 -6.92 -11.39
CA SER A 145 3.62 -7.32 -12.80
C SER A 145 4.25 -6.28 -13.73
N ILE A 146 3.93 -4.99 -13.57
CA ILE A 146 4.50 -3.90 -14.38
C ILE A 146 6.00 -3.76 -14.13
N TRP A 147 6.44 -3.86 -12.88
CA TRP A 147 7.83 -3.69 -12.49
C TRP A 147 8.76 -4.65 -13.26
N LYS A 148 8.32 -5.89 -13.47
CA LYS A 148 9.05 -6.89 -14.27
C LYS A 148 9.23 -6.51 -15.73
N THR A 149 8.33 -5.71 -16.30
CA THR A 149 8.42 -5.28 -17.70
C THR A 149 9.36 -4.09 -17.92
N LEU A 150 9.85 -3.46 -16.84
CA LEU A 150 10.72 -2.27 -16.91
C LEU A 150 12.21 -2.60 -17.16
N GLY A 151 12.54 -3.89 -17.32
CA GLY A 151 13.89 -4.37 -17.66
C GLY A 151 14.96 -4.13 -16.58
N GLY A 152 16.22 -4.34 -16.95
CA GLY A 152 17.37 -4.18 -16.06
C GLY A 152 17.48 -5.30 -15.02
N LYS A 153 17.73 -4.92 -13.75
CA LYS A 153 17.87 -5.86 -12.61
C LYS A 153 16.53 -6.19 -11.93
N ARG A 154 15.41 -5.88 -12.59
CA ARG A 154 14.05 -6.10 -12.08
C ARG A 154 13.59 -7.50 -12.42
N ARG A 155 13.98 -8.45 -11.56
CA ARG A 155 13.71 -9.88 -11.71
C ARG A 155 13.20 -10.42 -10.37
N ASP A 156 12.37 -11.44 -10.41
CA ASP A 156 11.87 -12.06 -9.18
C ASP A 156 13.04 -12.55 -8.28
N PRO A 157 12.87 -12.56 -6.95
CA PRO A 157 13.84 -13.16 -6.04
C PRO A 157 14.11 -14.62 -6.40
N THR A 158 15.37 -15.04 -6.25
CA THR A 158 15.82 -16.43 -6.48
C THR A 158 16.38 -17.08 -5.22
N ASP A 159 16.34 -16.34 -4.10
CA ASP A 159 16.74 -16.82 -2.79
C ASP A 159 15.82 -17.96 -2.34
N ARG A 160 16.42 -19.05 -1.86
CA ARG A 160 15.67 -20.26 -1.49
C ARG A 160 14.76 -20.02 -0.28
N ASP A 161 15.18 -19.21 0.68
CA ASP A 161 14.36 -18.95 1.87
C ASP A 161 13.12 -18.12 1.49
N TRP A 162 13.24 -17.25 0.48
CA TRP A 162 12.08 -16.55 -0.10
C TRP A 162 11.14 -17.54 -0.82
N LEU A 163 11.66 -18.37 -1.74
CA LEU A 163 10.85 -19.32 -2.51
C LEU A 163 10.19 -20.42 -1.65
N GLU A 164 10.83 -20.79 -0.55
CA GLU A 164 10.33 -21.83 0.37
C GLU A 164 9.49 -21.25 1.52
N SER A 165 9.38 -19.92 1.63
CA SER A 165 8.45 -19.27 2.54
C SER A 165 7.02 -19.67 2.19
N ALA A 166 6.20 -19.90 3.22
CA ALA A 166 4.87 -20.45 3.03
C ALA A 166 3.84 -19.80 3.95
N PHE A 167 2.63 -19.67 3.41
CA PHE A 167 1.46 -19.13 4.10
C PHE A 167 0.32 -20.15 4.04
N VAL A 168 -0.63 -20.02 4.95
CA VAL A 168 -1.82 -20.88 4.99
C VAL A 168 -3.06 -20.01 4.84
N PHE A 169 -3.91 -20.36 3.87
CA PHE A 169 -5.18 -19.68 3.61
C PHE A 169 -6.33 -20.70 3.60
N TYR A 170 -7.54 -20.22 3.87
CA TYR A 170 -8.75 -20.97 3.53
C TYR A 170 -9.08 -20.73 2.06
N ASP A 171 -9.37 -21.80 1.32
CA ASP A 171 -9.90 -21.72 -0.04
C ASP A 171 -11.43 -21.51 -0.06
N GLU A 172 -12.02 -21.42 -1.25
CA GLU A 172 -13.47 -21.24 -1.44
C GLU A 172 -14.31 -22.42 -0.92
N ASN A 173 -13.69 -23.59 -0.73
CA ASN A 173 -14.30 -24.82 -0.22
C ASN A 173 -14.07 -25.00 1.29
N LYS A 174 -13.48 -24.01 1.97
CA LYS A 174 -13.13 -24.01 3.40
C LYS A 174 -12.03 -25.01 3.77
N ASN A 175 -11.20 -25.42 2.82
CA ASN A 175 -10.01 -26.21 3.10
C ASN A 175 -8.85 -25.31 3.50
N LEU A 176 -8.04 -25.76 4.45
CA LEU A 176 -6.75 -25.14 4.74
C LEU A 176 -5.73 -25.52 3.67
N VAL A 177 -5.23 -24.53 2.93
CA VAL A 177 -4.28 -24.70 1.85
C VAL A 177 -2.97 -24.00 2.20
N LYS A 178 -1.86 -24.73 2.15
CA LYS A 178 -0.52 -24.18 2.26
C LYS A 178 -0.03 -23.78 0.87
N VAL A 179 0.31 -22.50 0.70
CA VAL A 179 0.91 -21.96 -0.52
C VAL A 179 2.35 -21.54 -0.25
N LYS A 180 3.22 -21.70 -1.25
CA LYS A 180 4.56 -21.13 -1.25
C LYS A 180 4.58 -19.93 -2.19
N VAL A 181 5.57 -19.07 -1.98
CA VAL A 181 5.83 -17.90 -2.83
C VAL A 181 6.17 -18.32 -4.26
#